data_AF-A0A435YCD6-F1
#
_entry.id   AF-A0A435YCD6-F1
#
_cell.length_a   1.000
_cell.length_b   1.000
_cell.length_c   1.000
_cell.angle_alpha   90.00
_cell.angle_beta   90.00
_cell.angle_gamma   90.00
#
_symmetry.space_group_name_H-M   'P 1'
#
loop_
_entity.id
_entity.type
_entity.pdbx_description
1 polymer ?
#
loop_
_entity_poly.entity_id
_entity_poly.type
_entity_poly.pdbx_seq_one_letter_code
_entity_poly.pdbx_strand_id
1 'polypeptide(L)'
;HMPYGDSPPLHVHRREDEVFHILEGRLRFQIDGHERIADAGETVIAPKGLPHTYRVESPEGARALTITRGSDFETMLRQASRPAEQPELPPLMEPTPEIIAALVQLCAKNGIDIVGPPLG
;
A
#
# COMPACT_ATOMS: atom_id res chain seq x y z
N HIS A 1 -10.90 -5.83 -0.59
CA HIS A 1 -11.65 -4.55 -0.75
C HIS A 1 -10.95 -3.53 0.13
N MET A 2 -10.62 -2.36 -0.39
CA MET A 2 -9.86 -1.32 0.31
C MET A 2 -10.86 -0.28 0.83
N PRO A 3 -10.99 -0.06 2.15
CA PRO A 3 -11.94 0.91 2.71
C PRO A 3 -11.65 2.35 2.28
N TYR A 4 -12.67 3.22 2.36
CA TYR A 4 -12.47 4.66 2.21
C TYR A 4 -11.43 5.18 3.21
N GLY A 5 -10.50 6.01 2.72
CA GLY A 5 -9.43 6.58 3.53
C GLY A 5 -8.26 5.64 3.82
N ASP A 6 -8.31 4.37 3.37
CA ASP A 6 -7.18 3.46 3.49
C ASP A 6 -5.95 4.02 2.76
N SER A 7 -4.82 4.05 3.45
CA SER A 7 -3.60 4.68 2.98
C SER A 7 -2.36 4.07 3.65
N PRO A 8 -1.46 3.43 2.89
CA PRO A 8 -0.18 2.99 3.43
C PRO A 8 0.73 4.19 3.72
N PRO A 9 1.70 4.08 4.64
CA PRO A 9 2.70 5.11 4.84
C PRO A 9 3.49 5.39 3.55
N LEU A 10 4.01 6.61 3.40
CA LEU A 10 4.94 6.93 2.31
C LEU A 10 6.16 6.01 2.39
N HIS A 11 6.43 5.26 1.32
CA HIS A 11 7.48 4.26 1.32
C HIS A 11 8.23 4.17 -0.01
N VAL A 12 9.40 3.55 0.03
CA VAL A 12 10.28 3.32 -1.13
C VAL A 12 10.60 1.84 -1.23
N HIS A 13 10.20 1.21 -2.32
CA HIS A 13 10.71 -0.11 -2.70
C HIS A 13 12.08 0.05 -3.35
N ARG A 14 13.12 -0.64 -2.84
CA ARG A 14 14.49 -0.52 -3.35
C ARG A 14 14.75 -1.34 -4.61
N ARG A 15 14.00 -2.43 -4.80
CA ARG A 15 14.25 -3.44 -5.84
C ARG A 15 13.06 -3.71 -6.75
N GLU A 16 11.84 -3.42 -6.29
CA GLU A 16 10.60 -3.76 -6.98
C GLU A 16 9.89 -2.50 -7.47
N ASP A 17 9.46 -2.51 -8.74
CA ASP A 17 8.43 -1.58 -9.18
C ASP A 17 7.09 -2.11 -8.64
N GLU A 18 6.21 -1.21 -8.20
CA GLU A 18 4.86 -1.55 -7.75
C GLU A 18 3.83 -1.01 -8.74
N VAL A 19 2.94 -1.88 -9.21
CA VAL A 19 1.92 -1.56 -10.20
C VAL A 19 0.54 -1.75 -9.60
N PHE A 20 -0.30 -0.76 -9.77
CA PHE A 20 -1.69 -0.77 -9.34
C PHE A 20 -2.59 -0.72 -10.57
N HIS A 21 -3.39 -1.76 -10.79
CA HIS A 21 -4.48 -1.70 -11.76
C HIS A 21 -5.82 -1.58 -11.03
N ILE A 22 -6.53 -0.49 -11.25
CA ILE A 22 -7.75 -0.18 -10.50
C ILE A 22 -8.92 -0.94 -11.13
N LEU A 23 -9.57 -1.79 -10.34
CA LEU A 23 -10.74 -2.56 -10.76
C LEU A 23 -12.03 -1.81 -10.47
N GLU A 24 -12.10 -1.18 -9.30
CA GLU A 24 -13.27 -0.43 -8.82
C GLU A 24 -12.81 0.73 -7.92
N GLY A 25 -13.60 1.80 -7.89
CA GLY A 25 -13.36 2.97 -7.05
C GLY A 25 -12.31 3.93 -7.62
N ARG A 26 -11.79 4.78 -6.73
CA ARG A 26 -10.86 5.86 -7.03
C ARG A 26 -9.74 5.92 -5.99
N LEU A 27 -8.51 6.02 -6.44
CA LEU A 27 -7.34 6.22 -5.58
C LEU A 27 -6.62 7.51 -5.98
N ARG A 28 -6.17 8.28 -4.97
CA ARG A 28 -5.17 9.33 -5.15
C ARG A 28 -3.81 8.77 -4.83
N PHE A 29 -2.88 8.87 -5.77
CA PHE A 29 -1.49 8.50 -5.62
C PHE A 29 -0.65 9.75 -5.39
N GLN A 30 0.40 9.60 -4.58
CA GLN A 30 1.53 10.50 -4.55
C GLN A 30 2.78 9.68 -4.92
N ILE A 31 3.50 10.07 -5.97
CA ILE A 31 4.71 9.40 -6.44
C ILE A 31 5.76 10.47 -6.70
N ASP A 32 6.88 10.40 -5.99
CA ASP A 32 7.98 11.38 -6.07
C ASP A 32 7.50 12.84 -5.91
N GLY A 33 6.56 13.05 -4.99
CA GLY A 33 5.96 14.37 -4.73
C GLY A 33 4.90 14.84 -5.75
N HIS A 34 4.66 14.06 -6.81
CA HIS A 34 3.60 14.35 -7.78
C HIS A 34 2.32 13.60 -7.44
N GLU A 35 1.20 14.30 -7.45
CA GLU A 35 -0.12 13.68 -7.21
C GLU A 35 -0.83 13.31 -8.52
N ARG A 36 -1.55 12.19 -8.48
CA ARG A 36 -2.42 11.75 -9.57
C ARG A 36 -3.64 11.02 -9.01
N ILE A 37 -4.81 11.28 -9.59
CA ILE A 37 -6.00 10.44 -9.40
C ILE A 37 -6.00 9.32 -10.45
N ALA A 38 -6.39 8.11 -10.03
CA ALA A 38 -6.68 7.00 -10.92
C ALA A 38 -8.05 6.41 -10.59
N ASP A 39 -8.87 6.27 -11.62
CA ASP A 39 -10.19 5.67 -11.60
C ASP A 39 -10.14 4.21 -12.11
N ALA A 40 -11.25 3.48 -11.95
CA ALA A 40 -11.41 2.12 -12.46
C ALA A 40 -11.04 1.99 -13.95
N GLY A 41 -10.23 0.98 -14.26
CA GLY A 41 -9.68 0.72 -15.59
C GLY A 41 -8.29 1.34 -15.82
N GLU A 42 -7.85 2.29 -14.99
CA GLU A 42 -6.52 2.86 -15.10
C GLU A 42 -5.45 2.01 -14.41
N THR A 43 -4.20 2.18 -14.87
CA THR A 43 -3.01 1.57 -14.28
C THR A 43 -2.02 2.64 -13.88
N VAL A 44 -1.52 2.55 -12.64
CA VAL A 44 -0.47 3.41 -12.11
C VAL A 44 0.76 2.55 -11.83
N ILE A 45 1.93 3.05 -12.21
CA ILE A 45 3.22 2.44 -11.89
C ILE A 45 3.92 3.37 -10.91
N ALA A 46 4.33 2.83 -9.77
CA ALA A 46 5.23 3.45 -8.82
C ALA A 46 6.63 2.83 -9.01
N PRO A 47 7.56 3.54 -9.68
CA PRO A 47 8.88 3.00 -9.97
C PRO A 47 9.70 2.78 -8.70
N LYS A 48 10.51 1.72 -8.68
CA LYS A 48 11.48 1.47 -7.61
C LYS A 48 12.39 2.68 -7.38
N GLY A 49 12.78 2.89 -6.13
CA GLY A 49 13.64 3.99 -5.71
C GLY A 49 12.94 5.34 -5.57
N LEU A 50 11.69 5.47 -6.02
CA LEU A 50 10.89 6.67 -5.83
C LEU A 50 9.91 6.49 -4.66
N PRO A 51 9.78 7.49 -3.76
CA PRO A 51 8.83 7.43 -2.67
C PRO A 51 7.40 7.51 -3.19
N HIS A 52 6.52 6.65 -2.68
CA HIS A 52 5.12 6.63 -3.06
C HIS A 52 4.17 6.17 -1.96
N THR A 53 2.91 6.57 -2.13
CA THR A 53 1.75 6.18 -1.31
C THR A 53 0.47 6.37 -2.14
N TYR A 54 -0.66 5.88 -1.63
CA TYR A 54 -1.99 6.20 -2.14
C TYR A 54 -2.97 6.47 -0.99
N ARG A 55 -4.14 7.01 -1.32
CA ARG A 55 -5.33 7.09 -0.47
C ARG A 55 -6.55 6.66 -1.26
N VAL A 56 -7.42 5.86 -0.67
CA VAL A 56 -8.72 5.52 -1.27
C VAL A 56 -9.67 6.70 -1.10
N GLU A 57 -10.11 7.29 -2.21
CA GLU A 57 -10.95 8.50 -2.22
C GLU A 57 -12.44 8.21 -2.44
N SER A 58 -12.79 7.05 -3.01
CA SER A 58 -14.19 6.66 -3.20
C SER A 58 -14.86 6.28 -1.86
N PRO A 59 -16.02 6.87 -1.51
CA PRO A 59 -16.73 6.56 -0.26
C PRO A 59 -17.10 5.08 -0.10
N GLU A 60 -17.39 4.40 -1.19
CA GLU A 60 -17.72 2.98 -1.22
C GLU A 60 -16.49 2.08 -1.06
N GLY A 61 -15.27 2.64 -1.04
CA GLY A 61 -14.01 1.92 -1.09
C GLY A 61 -13.52 1.66 -2.52
N ALA A 62 -12.45 0.87 -2.64
CA ALA A 62 -11.81 0.55 -3.92
C ALA A 62 -11.35 -0.90 -4.00
N ARG A 63 -11.08 -1.36 -5.23
CA ARG A 63 -10.40 -2.62 -5.50
C ARG A 63 -9.32 -2.39 -6.53
N ALA A 64 -8.13 -2.91 -6.25
CA ALA A 64 -7.02 -2.87 -7.18
C ALA A 64 -6.29 -4.21 -7.20
N LEU A 65 -5.65 -4.52 -8.33
CA LEU A 65 -4.58 -5.50 -8.38
C LEU A 65 -3.28 -4.76 -8.05
N THR A 66 -2.58 -5.24 -7.02
CA THR A 66 -1.21 -4.80 -6.69
C THR A 66 -0.25 -5.85 -7.20
N ILE A 67 0.69 -5.43 -8.05
CA ILE A 67 1.63 -6.32 -8.73
C ILE A 67 3.03 -5.79 -8.46
N THR A 68 3.88 -6.62 -7.86
CA THR A 68 5.30 -6.32 -7.68
C THR A 68 6.15 -7.30 -8.49
N ARG A 69 7.32 -6.84 -8.94
CA ARG A 69 8.30 -7.69 -9.63
C ARG A 69 9.36 -8.19 -8.65
N GLY A 70 9.08 -9.32 -8.01
CA GLY A 70 10.01 -10.02 -7.12
C GLY A 70 9.28 -10.68 -5.95
N SER A 71 10.00 -10.94 -4.86
CA SER A 71 9.48 -11.59 -3.66
C SER A 71 9.46 -10.70 -2.42
N ASP A 72 9.97 -9.48 -2.48
CA ASP A 72 10.21 -8.64 -1.30
C ASP A 72 8.89 -8.27 -0.63
N PHE A 73 7.97 -7.67 -1.41
CA PHE A 73 6.67 -7.27 -0.90
C PHE A 73 5.83 -8.48 -0.47
N GLU A 74 5.83 -9.56 -1.25
CA GLU A 74 5.12 -10.79 -0.90
C GLU A 74 5.65 -11.39 0.41
N THR A 75 6.98 -11.46 0.56
CA THR A 75 7.63 -12.01 1.76
C THR A 75 7.32 -11.15 2.98
N MET A 76 7.38 -9.82 2.82
CA MET A 76 6.99 -8.87 3.86
C MET A 76 5.55 -9.10 4.30
N LEU A 77 4.60 -9.18 3.36
CA LEU A 77 3.18 -9.44 3.66
C LEU A 77 2.99 -10.77 4.40
N ARG A 78 3.65 -11.85 3.97
CA ARG A 78 3.58 -13.15 4.64
C ARG A 78 4.12 -13.14 6.07
N GLN A 79 5.13 -12.32 6.34
CA GLN A 79 5.71 -12.16 7.67
C GLN A 79 4.88 -11.22 8.57
N ALA A 80 4.23 -10.21 7.98
CA ALA A 80 3.44 -9.20 8.68
C ALA A 80 2.02 -9.67 8.99
N SER A 81 1.51 -10.62 8.20
CA SER A 81 0.09 -11.01 8.20
C SER A 81 -0.12 -12.40 8.79
N ARG A 82 -1.39 -12.66 9.14
CA ARG A 82 -1.90 -14.00 9.43
C ARG A 82 -2.93 -14.39 8.38
N PRO A 83 -3.16 -15.69 8.12
CA PRO A 83 -4.27 -16.12 7.28
C PRO A 83 -5.60 -15.56 7.78
N ALA A 84 -6.44 -15.10 6.85
CA ALA A 84 -7.81 -14.71 7.15
C ALA A 84 -8.64 -15.97 7.45
N GLU A 85 -9.45 -15.90 8.50
CA GLU A 85 -10.36 -16.99 8.91
C GLU A 85 -11.73 -16.88 8.24
N GLN A 86 -12.08 -15.68 7.78
CA GLN A 86 -13.35 -15.34 7.15
C GLN A 86 -13.12 -14.31 6.04
N PRO A 87 -14.04 -14.19 5.05
CA PRO A 87 -13.86 -13.29 3.91
C PRO A 87 -14.03 -11.80 4.24
N GLU A 88 -14.64 -11.47 5.38
CA GLU A 88 -14.85 -10.09 5.82
C GLU A 88 -13.57 -9.45 6.34
N LEU A 89 -13.49 -8.11 6.20
CA LEU A 89 -12.41 -7.35 6.82
C LEU A 89 -12.50 -7.43 8.35
N PRO A 90 -11.37 -7.55 9.07
CA PRO A 90 -11.36 -7.38 10.50
C PRO A 90 -11.75 -5.94 10.87
N PRO A 91 -12.20 -5.68 12.11
CA PRO A 91 -12.40 -4.33 12.61
C PRO A 91 -11.14 -3.48 12.40
N LEU A 92 -11.32 -2.26 11.90
CA LEU A 92 -10.22 -1.31 11.78
C LEU A 92 -9.69 -0.98 13.17
N MET A 93 -8.38 -1.06 13.32
CA MET A 93 -7.68 -0.79 14.57
C MET A 93 -6.53 0.14 14.27
N GLU A 94 -6.39 1.22 15.04
CA GLU A 94 -5.20 2.05 14.97
C GLU A 94 -3.98 1.23 15.42
N PRO A 95 -2.90 1.21 14.63
CA PRO A 95 -1.72 0.46 15.00
C PRO A 95 -1.04 1.09 16.23
N THR A 96 -0.68 0.25 17.20
CA THR A 96 0.10 0.71 18.37
C THR A 96 1.53 1.09 17.95
N PRO A 97 2.26 1.88 18.75
CA PRO A 97 3.67 2.19 18.47
C PRO A 97 4.55 0.96 18.27
N GLU A 98 4.28 -0.13 19.00
CA GLU A 98 5.00 -1.39 18.87
C GLU A 98 4.73 -2.07 17.52
N ILE A 99 3.47 -2.06 17.05
CA ILE A 99 3.08 -2.56 15.73
C ILE A 99 3.76 -1.74 14.64
N ILE A 100 3.77 -0.41 14.76
CA ILE A 100 4.43 0.49 13.82
C ILE A 100 5.93 0.18 13.76
N ALA A 101 6.59 0.08 14.92
CA ALA A 101 8.02 -0.22 14.99
C ALA A 101 8.35 -1.60 14.36
N ALA A 102 7.53 -2.62 14.64
CA ALA A 102 7.69 -3.94 14.06
C ALA A 102 7.52 -3.91 12.52
N LEU A 103 6.52 -3.19 12.03
CA LEU A 103 6.28 -3.02 10.60
C LEU A 103 7.47 -2.32 9.91
N VAL A 104 7.98 -1.22 10.48
CA VAL A 104 9.15 -0.51 9.92
C VAL A 104 10.37 -1.43 9.81
N GLN A 105 10.66 -2.20 10.86
CA GLN A 105 11.79 -3.16 10.84
C GLN A 105 11.58 -4.25 9.79
N LEU A 106 10.35 -4.72 9.63
CA LEU A 106 10.03 -5.79 8.71
C LEU A 106 10.09 -5.33 7.25
N CYS A 107 9.55 -4.15 6.95
CA CYS A 107 9.68 -3.50 5.65
C CYS A 107 11.16 -3.35 5.28
N ALA A 108 11.98 -2.80 6.18
CA ALA A 108 13.41 -2.56 5.92
C ALA A 108 14.17 -3.87 5.60
N LYS A 109 13.89 -4.95 6.34
CA LYS A 109 14.47 -6.29 6.07
C LYS A 109 14.14 -6.83 4.69
N ASN A 110 13.02 -6.40 4.12
CA ASN A 110 12.57 -6.79 2.79
C ASN A 110 12.84 -5.70 1.75
N GLY A 111 13.69 -4.71 2.02
CA GLY A 111 14.05 -3.69 1.01
C GLY A 111 12.95 -2.67 0.72
N ILE A 112 12.03 -2.46 1.67
CA ILE A 112 10.99 -1.43 1.64
C ILE A 112 11.26 -0.46 2.79
N ASP A 113 11.51 0.80 2.48
CA ASP A 113 11.76 1.82 3.51
C ASP A 113 10.52 2.68 3.70
N ILE A 114 10.02 2.75 4.94
CA ILE A 114 9.00 3.73 5.33
C ILE A 114 9.71 5.07 5.57
N VAL A 115 9.32 6.10 4.82
CA VAL A 115 10.01 7.41 4.78
C VAL A 115 9.09 8.57 5.16
N GLY A 116 7.81 8.32 5.42
CA GLY A 116 6.88 9.36 5.83
C GLY A 116 5.52 8.82 6.27
N PRO A 117 4.61 9.73 6.69
CA PRO A 117 3.27 9.34 7.09
C PRO A 117 2.42 8.87 5.90
N PRO A 118 1.25 8.26 6.16
CA PRO A 118 0.23 8.05 5.13
C PRO A 118 -0.23 9.35 4.48
N LEU A 119 -0.85 9.21 3.31
CA LEU A 119 -1.44 10.34 2.61
C LEU A 119 -2.74 10.77 3.30
N GLY A 120 -2.80 12.04 3.72
CA GLY A 120 -3.96 12.63 4.40
C GLY A 120 -5.21 12.68 3.52
#